data_AF-A0A9X8VJD6-F1
#
_entry.id   AF-A0A9X8VJD6-F1
#
_cell.length_a   1.000
_cell.length_b   1.000
_cell.length_c   1.000
_cell.angle_alpha   90.00
_cell.angle_beta   90.00
_cell.angle_gamma   90.00
#
_symmetry.space_group_name_H-M   'P 1'
#
loop_
_entity.id
_entity.type
_entity.pdbx_description
1 polymer ?
#
loop_
_entity_poly.entity_id
_entity_poly.type
_entity_poly.pdbx_seq_one_letter_code
_entity_poly.pdbx_strand_id
1 'polypeptide(L)'
;LDSTEKLKVIAALLPGPWNPTLAAKQIATISHLSQARIAVNIVSGWFRGEFKAIGEPWLDHEERYLRSEEFIRCLRGIWAEPSFSFAGDFYRYRDYSLKP
;
A
#
# COMPACT_ATOMS: atom_id res chain seq x y z
N LEU A 1 -8.34 17.59 0.65
CA LEU A 1 -7.76 18.21 -0.57
C LEU A 1 -8.68 19.24 -1.21
N ASP A 2 -9.93 19.31 -0.77
CA ASP A 2 -10.96 20.24 -1.24
C ASP A 2 -10.53 21.72 -1.19
N SER A 3 -9.76 22.11 -0.17
CA SER A 3 -9.22 23.48 -0.03
C SER A 3 -7.94 23.75 -0.86
N THR A 4 -7.60 22.89 -1.82
CA THR A 4 -6.40 23.03 -2.66
C THR A 4 -6.71 22.65 -4.11
N GLU A 5 -6.21 23.43 -5.07
CA GLU A 5 -6.47 23.17 -6.49
C GLU A 5 -5.32 22.46 -7.21
N LYS A 6 -4.06 22.77 -6.84
CA LYS A 6 -2.85 22.32 -7.59
C LYS A 6 -1.90 21.45 -6.80
N LEU A 7 -1.97 21.48 -5.47
CA LEU A 7 -1.04 20.77 -4.61
C LEU A 7 -1.15 19.25 -4.83
N LYS A 8 -0.02 18.58 -5.00
CA LYS A 8 0.05 17.11 -4.92
C LYS A 8 0.45 16.70 -3.51
N VAL A 9 -0.30 15.79 -2.92
CA VAL A 9 0.01 15.26 -1.58
C VAL A 9 0.65 13.89 -1.68
N ILE A 10 1.52 13.60 -0.74
CA ILE A 10 2.24 12.33 -0.65
C ILE A 10 1.85 11.68 0.67
N ALA A 11 1.19 10.52 0.61
CA ALA A 11 0.88 9.73 1.80
C ALA A 11 2.00 8.72 2.07
N ALA A 12 2.52 8.70 3.30
CA ALA A 12 3.48 7.68 3.72
C ALA A 12 2.74 6.40 4.12
N LEU A 13 3.12 5.27 3.53
CA LEU A 13 2.57 3.95 3.85
C LEU A 13 3.67 2.99 4.29
N LEU A 14 3.38 2.24 5.35
CA LEU A 14 4.29 1.27 5.94
C LEU A 14 3.75 -0.15 5.67
N PRO A 15 4.46 -0.98 4.88
CA PRO A 15 4.14 -2.39 4.76
C PRO A 15 4.27 -3.10 6.12
N GLY A 16 3.32 -3.97 6.44
CA GLY A 16 3.13 -4.55 7.78
C GLY A 16 1.86 -4.00 8.42
N PRO A 17 1.89 -2.79 9.02
CA PRO A 17 0.68 -2.17 9.58
C PRO A 17 -0.42 -1.93 8.54
N TRP A 18 -0.04 -1.72 7.27
CA TRP A 18 -0.98 -1.53 6.18
C TRP A 18 -1.19 -2.81 5.39
N ASN A 19 -2.46 -3.13 5.15
CA ASN A 19 -2.86 -4.14 4.17
C ASN A 19 -2.86 -3.52 2.75
N PRO A 20 -2.23 -4.15 1.74
CA PRO A 20 -2.14 -3.58 0.39
C PRO A 20 -3.50 -3.42 -0.28
N THR A 21 -4.47 -4.30 -0.03
CA THR A 21 -5.83 -4.19 -0.58
C THR A 21 -6.54 -2.95 -0.04
N LEU A 22 -6.50 -2.76 1.27
CA LEU A 22 -7.15 -1.62 1.92
C LEU A 22 -6.49 -0.30 1.49
N ALA A 23 -5.16 -0.26 1.48
CA ALA A 23 -4.39 0.88 1.02
C ALA A 23 -4.73 1.23 -0.44
N ALA A 24 -4.72 0.24 -1.34
CA ALA A 24 -5.06 0.43 -2.75
C ALA A 24 -6.45 1.04 -2.93
N LYS A 25 -7.45 0.56 -2.17
CA LYS A 25 -8.82 1.07 -2.22
C LYS A 25 -8.91 2.51 -1.71
N GLN A 26 -8.31 2.81 -0.57
CA GLN A 26 -8.31 4.17 -0.01
C GLN A 26 -7.60 5.17 -0.93
N ILE A 27 -6.47 4.78 -1.51
CA ILE A 27 -5.74 5.62 -2.48
C ILE A 27 -6.57 5.83 -3.74
N ALA A 28 -7.27 4.82 -4.25
CA ALA A 28 -8.16 4.97 -5.41
C ALA A 28 -9.27 5.99 -5.12
N THR A 29 -9.89 5.91 -3.93
CA THR A 29 -10.89 6.91 -3.49
C THR A 29 -10.29 8.32 -3.40
N ILE A 30 -9.14 8.47 -2.75
CA ILE A 30 -8.48 9.78 -2.61
C ILE A 30 -8.07 10.31 -3.99
N SER A 31 -7.57 9.46 -4.88
CA SER A 31 -7.21 9.81 -6.26
C SER A 31 -8.41 10.36 -7.02
N HIS A 32 -9.57 9.69 -6.92
CA HIS A 32 -10.81 10.16 -7.52
C HIS A 32 -11.24 11.53 -6.97
N LEU A 33 -11.29 11.67 -5.64
CA LEU A 33 -11.70 12.92 -4.99
C LEU A 33 -10.71 14.08 -5.20
N SER A 34 -9.45 13.78 -5.44
CA SER A 34 -8.39 14.78 -5.60
C SER A 34 -8.03 15.09 -7.04
N GLN A 35 -8.71 14.48 -8.02
CA GLN A 35 -8.35 14.58 -9.45
C GLN A 35 -6.90 14.13 -9.70
N ALA A 36 -6.56 12.94 -9.22
CA ALA A 36 -5.25 12.30 -9.37
C ALA A 36 -4.06 13.09 -8.76
N ARG A 37 -4.29 13.80 -7.66
CA ARG A 37 -3.25 14.58 -6.95
C ARG A 37 -2.67 13.90 -5.72
N ILE A 38 -2.86 12.59 -5.58
CA ILE A 38 -2.25 11.77 -4.53
C ILE A 38 -1.07 10.97 -5.11
N ALA A 39 0.01 10.91 -4.34
CA ALA A 39 1.12 9.99 -4.53
C ALA A 39 1.39 9.25 -3.21
N VAL A 40 2.15 8.17 -3.29
CA VAL A 40 2.50 7.35 -2.12
C VAL A 40 4.01 7.28 -1.95
N ASN A 41 4.45 7.37 -0.70
CA ASN A 41 5.81 7.10 -0.27
C ASN A 41 5.81 5.81 0.55
N ILE A 42 6.39 4.75 0.02
CA ILE A 42 6.47 3.45 0.72
C ILE A 42 7.73 3.43 1.59
N VAL A 43 7.55 3.18 2.88
CA VAL A 43 8.61 3.14 3.89
C VAL A 43 8.62 1.78 4.58
N SER A 44 9.74 1.05 4.47
CA SER A 44 9.86 -0.33 4.96
C SER A 44 9.78 -0.52 6.48
N GLY A 45 9.62 0.57 7.25
CA GLY A 45 9.58 0.55 8.70
C GLY A 45 10.96 0.35 9.33
N TRP A 46 11.20 1.06 10.43
CA TRP A 46 12.45 0.97 11.21
C TRP A 46 12.20 0.86 12.72
N PHE A 47 11.05 1.33 13.20
CA PHE A 47 10.75 1.40 14.62
C PHE A 47 10.10 0.11 15.12
N ARG A 48 10.92 -0.80 15.66
CA ARG A 48 10.47 -2.09 16.21
C ARG A 48 9.38 -1.98 17.29
N GLY A 49 9.40 -0.91 18.08
CA GLY A 49 8.42 -0.68 19.15
C GLY A 49 6.99 -0.54 18.62
N GLU A 50 6.81 0.17 17.50
CA GLU A 50 5.51 0.35 16.85
C GLU A 50 4.90 -0.98 16.42
N PHE A 51 5.67 -1.80 15.69
CA PHE A 51 5.24 -3.12 15.21
C PHE A 51 4.81 -4.03 16.35
N LYS A 52 5.63 -4.10 17.41
CA LYS A 52 5.31 -4.90 18.59
C LYS A 52 4.04 -4.41 19.30
N ALA A 53 3.83 -3.09 19.37
CA ALA A 53 2.68 -2.50 20.06
C ALA A 53 1.34 -2.83 19.38
N ILE A 54 1.34 -2.99 18.05
CA ILE A 54 0.15 -3.34 17.27
C ILE A 54 0.04 -4.84 16.94
N GLY A 55 0.95 -5.67 17.47
CA GLY A 55 0.94 -7.12 17.27
C GLY A 55 1.45 -7.58 15.89
N GLU A 56 2.14 -6.72 15.14
CA GLU A 56 2.72 -7.06 13.85
C GLU A 56 4.08 -7.75 14.00
N PRO A 57 4.40 -8.77 13.18
CA PRO A 57 5.71 -9.40 13.17
C PRO A 57 6.83 -8.41 12.89
N TRP A 58 7.89 -8.49 13.70
CA TRP A 58 9.13 -7.78 13.42
C TRP A 58 10.02 -8.63 12.50
N LEU A 59 10.17 -8.18 11.26
CA LEU A 59 11.03 -8.77 10.25
C LEU A 59 12.44 -8.17 10.30
N ASP A 60 13.45 -8.91 9.82
CA ASP A 60 14.80 -8.40 9.69
C ASP A 60 14.93 -7.31 8.61
N HIS A 61 16.12 -6.74 8.43
CA HIS A 61 16.28 -5.65 7.47
C HIS A 61 15.94 -6.08 6.03
N GLU A 62 16.42 -7.24 5.59
CA GLU A 62 16.27 -7.71 4.21
C GLU A 62 14.82 -8.11 3.92
N GLU A 63 14.19 -8.86 4.83
CA GLU A 63 12.79 -9.27 4.76
C GLU A 63 11.84 -8.07 4.69
N ARG A 64 12.14 -6.98 5.41
CA ARG A 64 11.33 -5.75 5.31
C ARG A 64 11.36 -5.13 3.92
N TYR A 65 12.49 -5.19 3.21
CA TYR A 65 12.57 -4.71 1.83
C TYR A 65 11.86 -5.64 0.86
N LEU A 66 11.98 -6.96 1.03
CA LEU A 66 11.23 -7.94 0.24
C LEU A 66 9.71 -7.75 0.40
N ARG A 67 9.24 -7.56 1.64
CA ARG A 67 7.82 -7.23 1.91
C ARG A 67 7.40 -5.92 1.25
N SER A 68 8.25 -4.90 1.26
CA SER A 68 7.96 -3.62 0.59
C SER A 68 7.87 -3.77 -0.93
N GLU A 69 8.75 -4.56 -1.53
CA GLU A 69 8.71 -4.87 -2.96
C GLU A 69 7.38 -5.55 -3.33
N GLU A 70 7.00 -6.62 -2.62
CA GLU A 70 5.74 -7.30 -2.87
C GLU A 70 4.54 -6.38 -2.65
N PHE A 71 4.58 -5.51 -1.62
CA PHE A 71 3.53 -4.54 -1.37
C PHE A 71 3.34 -3.60 -2.55
N ILE A 72 4.43 -3.08 -3.12
CA ILE A 72 4.40 -2.22 -4.32
C ILE A 72 3.84 -2.99 -5.52
N ARG A 73 4.27 -4.24 -5.73
CA ARG A 73 3.76 -5.10 -6.81
C ARG A 73 2.26 -5.32 -6.66
N CYS A 74 1.78 -5.58 -5.45
CA CYS A 74 0.36 -5.74 -5.16
C CYS A 74 -0.43 -4.47 -5.45
N LEU A 75 0.02 -3.29 -4.97
CA LEU A 75 -0.65 -2.02 -5.26
C LEU A 75 -0.78 -1.77 -6.76
N ARG A 76 0.31 -1.96 -7.51
CA ARG A 76 0.32 -1.77 -8.97
C ARG A 76 -0.63 -2.73 -9.68
N GLY A 77 -0.59 -4.01 -9.34
CA GLY A 77 -1.45 -5.02 -9.94
C GLY A 77 -2.93 -4.77 -9.66
N ILE A 78 -3.28 -4.46 -8.39
CA ILE A 78 -4.65 -4.13 -7.98
C ILE A 78 -5.23 -2.95 -8.79
N TRP A 79 -4.44 -1.92 -9.09
CA TRP A 79 -4.91 -0.76 -9.85
C TRP A 79 -4.91 -0.96 -11.37
N ALA A 80 -4.01 -1.77 -11.90
CA ALA A 80 -3.80 -1.90 -13.34
C ALA A 80 -4.60 -3.06 -13.97
N GLU A 81 -4.86 -4.12 -13.22
CA GLU A 81 -5.44 -5.35 -13.75
C GLU A 81 -6.94 -5.46 -13.41
N PRO A 82 -7.80 -5.86 -14.37
CA PRO A 82 -9.22 -6.08 -14.09
C PRO A 82 -9.47 -7.27 -13.14
N SER A 83 -8.52 -8.23 -13.11
CA SER A 83 -8.51 -9.41 -12.25
C SER A 83 -7.06 -9.74 -11.89
N PHE A 84 -6.63 -9.33 -10.70
CA PHE A 84 -5.27 -9.45 -10.22
C PHE A 84 -5.05 -10.76 -9.44
N SER A 85 -4.02 -11.50 -9.84
CA SER A 85 -3.55 -12.71 -9.16
C SER A 85 -2.07 -12.56 -8.81
N PHE A 86 -1.70 -12.92 -7.59
CA PHE A 86 -0.34 -12.78 -7.08
C PHE A 86 -0.05 -13.83 -6.03
N ALA A 87 1.14 -14.42 -6.05
CA ALA A 87 1.57 -15.42 -5.10
C ALA A 87 3.00 -15.10 -4.67
N GLY A 88 3.11 -14.26 -3.64
CA GLY A 88 4.36 -13.94 -2.97
C GLY A 88 4.48 -14.63 -1.62
N ASP A 89 5.59 -14.32 -0.96
CA ASP A 89 5.93 -14.78 0.38
C ASP A 89 5.06 -14.07 1.42
N PHE A 90 4.77 -12.78 1.23
CA PHE A 90 4.01 -11.95 2.17
C PHE A 90 2.55 -11.77 1.77
N TYR A 91 2.25 -11.67 0.47
CA TYR A 91 0.88 -11.42 -0.01
C TYR A 91 0.42 -12.42 -1.06
N ARG A 92 -0.87 -12.76 -1.02
CA ARG A 92 -1.51 -13.65 -1.99
C ARG A 92 -2.86 -13.11 -2.42
N TYR A 93 -3.09 -13.13 -3.73
CA TYR A 93 -4.32 -12.72 -4.40
C TYR A 93 -4.73 -13.80 -5.40
N ARG A 94 -6.03 -14.03 -5.52
CA ARG A 94 -6.63 -14.94 -6.50
C ARG A 94 -7.79 -14.22 -7.15
N ASP A 95 -7.65 -13.90 -8.42
CA ASP A 95 -8.67 -13.28 -9.27
C ASP A 95 -9.36 -12.08 -8.61
N TYR A 96 -8.56 -11.24 -7.94
CA TYR A 96 -9.06 -10.10 -7.19
C TYR A 96 -9.37 -8.94 -8.13
N SER A 97 -10.58 -8.38 -8.03
CA SER A 97 -10.99 -7.22 -8.82
C SER A 97 -11.31 -6.05 -7.89
N LEU A 98 -10.62 -4.92 -8.09
CA LEU A 98 -10.96 -3.67 -7.42
C LEU A 98 -12.21 -3.07 -8.08
N LYS A 99 -13.36 -3.26 -7.44
CA LYS A 99 -14.63 -2.62 -7.80
C LYS A 99 -15.04 -1.66 -6.67
N PRO A 100 -15.68 -0.55 -7.07
CA PRO A 100 -15.31 0.82 -6.72
C PRO A 100 -14.86 1.01 -5.27
#